data_AF-A0A3D0ZAQ6-F1
#
_entry.id   AF-A0A3D0ZAQ6-F1
#
_cell.length_a   1.000
_cell.length_b   1.000
_cell.length_c   1.000
_cell.angle_alpha   90.00
_cell.angle_beta   90.00
_cell.angle_gamma   90.00
#
_symmetry.space_group_name_H-M   'P 1'
#
loop_
_entity.id
_entity.type
_entity.pdbx_description
1 polymer ?
#
loop_
_entity_poly.entity_id
_entity_poly.type
_entity_poly.pdbx_seq_one_letter_code
_entity_poly.pdbx_strand_id
1 'polypeptide(L)' 'MIINRNEMKREDKEKMRGGEGVTSFTYLADCEKEKNIRLLAEITLPPGSSIGHHRHDSETEYYIILSGSGS' A
#
# COMPACT_ATOMS: atom_id res chain seq x y z
N MET A 1 9.57 9.40 -15.09
CA MET A 1 10.52 9.32 -13.96
C MET A 1 10.94 7.87 -13.79
N ILE A 2 12.20 7.59 -13.51
CA ILE A 2 12.68 6.25 -13.15
C ILE A 2 13.11 6.31 -11.70
N ILE A 3 12.62 5.39 -10.86
CA ILE A 3 13.00 5.28 -9.45
C ILE A 3 13.55 3.88 -9.24
N ASN A 4 14.76 3.76 -8.70
CA ASN A 4 15.34 2.46 -8.42
C ASN A 4 14.74 1.88 -7.13
N ARG A 5 14.53 0.56 -7.11
CA ARG A 5 13.92 -0.13 -5.95
C ARG A 5 14.70 0.05 -4.64
N ASN A 6 15.99 0.34 -4.74
CA ASN A 6 16.87 0.55 -3.59
C ASN A 6 16.65 1.92 -2.93
N GLU A 7 16.09 2.88 -3.66
CA GLU A 7 15.82 4.24 -3.22
C GLU A 7 14.38 4.40 -2.70
N MET A 8 13.52 3.40 -2.91
CA MET A 8 12.13 3.42 -2.49
C MET A 8 12.01 3.35 -0.97
N LYS A 9 11.18 4.24 -0.40
CA LYS A 9 10.82 4.21 1.01
C LYS A 9 10.10 2.90 1.32
N ARG A 10 10.44 2.28 2.46
CA ARG A 10 9.76 1.11 3.01
C ARG A 10 9.22 1.43 4.40
N GLU A 11 8.07 0.84 4.73
CA GLU A 11 7.41 1.07 6.02
C GLU A 11 6.54 -0.13 6.38
N ASP A 12 6.60 -0.55 7.63
CA ASP A 12 5.69 -1.54 8.19
C ASP A 12 4.67 -0.83 9.09
N LYS A 13 3.39 -1.20 8.95
CA LYS A 13 2.29 -0.68 9.75
C LYS A 13 1.54 -1.81 10.42
N GLU A 14 1.46 -1.77 11.74
CA GLU A 14 0.61 -2.68 12.50
C GLU A 14 -0.85 -2.23 12.44
N LYS A 15 -1.75 -3.22 12.39
CA LYS A 15 -3.21 -3.03 12.47
C LYS A 15 -3.73 -1.96 11.50
N MET A 16 -3.27 -2.01 10.25
CA MET A 16 -3.56 -0.99 9.25
C MET A 16 -5.07 -0.81 9.07
N ARG A 17 -5.55 0.43 9.25
CA ARG A 17 -6.99 0.78 9.22
C ARG A 17 -7.86 -0.04 10.18
N GLY A 18 -7.28 -0.54 11.28
CA GLY A 18 -7.97 -1.39 12.25
C GLY A 18 -8.07 -2.87 11.83
N GLY A 19 -7.32 -3.29 10.82
CA GLY A 19 -7.14 -4.70 10.47
C GLY A 19 -6.21 -5.43 11.44
N GLU A 20 -5.80 -6.64 11.06
CA GLU A 20 -4.95 -7.51 11.86
C GLU A 20 -3.52 -7.59 11.31
N GLY A 21 -2.58 -7.95 12.18
CA GLY A 21 -1.19 -8.19 11.78
C GLY A 21 -0.45 -6.95 11.25
N VAL A 22 0.46 -7.17 10.30
CA VAL A 22 1.34 -6.14 9.75
C VAL A 22 1.10 -5.97 8.25
N THR A 23 1.13 -4.72 7.78
CA THR A 23 1.12 -4.37 6.37
C THR A 23 2.44 -3.73 6.00
N SER A 24 3.20 -4.36 5.10
CA SER A 24 4.48 -3.86 4.62
C SER A 24 4.30 -3.10 3.30
N PHE A 25 4.80 -1.86 3.25
CA PHE A 25 4.73 -0.98 2.08
C PHE A 25 6.12 -0.80 1.47
N THR A 26 6.19 -0.84 0.14
CA THR A 26 7.26 -0.23 -0.65
C THR A 26 6.65 0.86 -1.52
N TYR A 27 6.95 2.12 -1.22
CA TYR A 27 6.41 3.27 -1.96
C TYR A 27 7.13 3.43 -3.30
N LEU A 28 6.39 3.25 -4.39
CA LEU A 28 6.93 3.21 -5.75
C LEU A 28 7.17 4.61 -6.34
N ALA A 29 6.55 5.64 -5.76
CA ALA A 29 6.75 7.04 -6.12
C ALA A 29 6.54 7.97 -4.91
N ASP A 30 7.21 9.12 -4.93
CA ASP A 30 6.97 10.22 -3.98
C ASP A 30 5.72 10.99 -4.40
N CYS A 31 4.56 10.47 -4.00
CA CYS A 31 3.26 11.01 -4.41
C CYS A 31 2.92 12.36 -3.76
N GLU A 32 3.67 12.82 -2.75
CA GLU A 32 3.47 14.17 -2.18
C GLU A 32 3.75 15.27 -3.20
N LYS A 33 4.55 14.97 -4.24
CA LYS A 33 4.88 15.89 -5.34
C LYS A 33 3.95 15.76 -6.54
N GLU A 34 3.00 14.83 -6.51
CA GLU A 34 2.13 14.52 -7.63
C GLU A 34 0.70 15.04 -7.40
N LYS A 35 0.06 15.57 -8.45
CA LYS A 35 -1.25 16.24 -8.31
C LYS A 35 -2.45 15.29 -8.30
N ASN A 36 -2.33 14.14 -8.97
CA ASN A 36 -3.48 13.29 -9.31
C ASN A 36 -3.38 11.87 -8.69
N ILE A 37 -2.40 11.64 -7.81
CA ILE A 37 -2.21 10.36 -7.16
C ILE A 37 -1.77 10.59 -5.72
N ARG A 38 -2.41 9.90 -4.78
CA ARG A 38 -2.09 10.01 -3.35
C ARG A 38 -1.18 8.88 -2.88
N LEU A 39 -1.25 7.72 -3.52
CA LEU A 39 -0.46 6.55 -3.17
C LEU A 39 -0.20 5.69 -4.40
N LEU A 40 1.06 5.30 -4.56
CA LEU A 40 1.48 4.20 -5.43
C LEU A 40 2.47 3.35 -4.66
N ALA A 41 2.05 2.16 -4.25
CA ALA A 41 2.86 1.28 -3.42
C ALA A 41 2.68 -0.18 -3.81
N GLU A 42 3.75 -0.95 -3.64
CA GLU A 42 3.68 -2.40 -3.52
C GLU A 42 3.41 -2.74 -2.05
N ILE A 43 2.41 -3.57 -1.80
CA ILE A 43 1.97 -3.93 -0.45
C ILE A 43 2.09 -5.44 -0.27
N THR A 44 2.68 -5.85 0.86
CA THR A 44 2.73 -7.26 1.28
C THR A 44 1.96 -7.43 2.58
N LEU A 45 1.05 -8.41 2.57
CA LEU A 45 0.31 -8.86 3.74
C LEU A 45 0.73 -10.30 4.04
N PRO A 46 1.43 -10.56 5.16
CA PRO A 46 1.68 -11.92 5.62
C PRO A 46 0.36 -12.66 5.92
N PRO A 47 0.33 -14.00 5.85
CA PRO A 47 -0.86 -14.78 6.20
C PRO A 47 -1.43 -14.36 7.56
N GLY A 48 -2.74 -14.14 7.62
CA GLY A 48 -3.45 -13.66 8.82
C GLY A 48 -3.45 -12.14 9.03
N SER A 49 -2.72 -11.37 8.21
CA SER A 49 -2.79 -9.91 8.24
C SER A 49 -3.92 -9.39 7.35
N SER A 50 -4.48 -8.24 7.69
CA SER A 50 -5.55 -7.59 6.92
C SER A 50 -5.46 -6.08 6.98
N ILE A 51 -6.04 -5.42 5.96
CA ILE A 51 -6.31 -3.98 5.99
C ILE A 51 -7.76 -3.82 6.40
N GLY A 52 -7.99 -3.09 7.49
CA GLY A 52 -9.34 -2.87 8.00
C GLY A 52 -10.21 -2.09 7.02
N HIS A 53 -11.52 -2.29 7.13
CA HIS A 53 -12.50 -1.61 6.29
C HIS A 53 -12.39 -0.08 6.46
N HIS A 54 -12.32 0.63 5.33
CA HIS A 54 -12.26 2.09 5.29
C HIS A 54 -12.89 2.63 4.02
N ARG A 55 -13.20 3.92 4.03
CA ARG A 55 -13.89 4.61 2.92
C ARG A 55 -12.92 5.46 2.12
N HIS A 56 -13.16 5.52 0.81
CA HIS A 56 -12.60 6.50 -0.10
C HIS A 56 -13.75 7.33 -0.67
N ASP A 57 -13.95 8.54 -0.15
CA ASP A 57 -15.08 9.39 -0.56
C ASP A 57 -14.71 10.33 -1.74
N SER A 58 -13.43 10.65 -1.91
CA SER A 58 -12.94 11.61 -2.92
C SER A 58 -11.96 11.01 -3.94
N GLU A 59 -11.72 9.71 -3.86
CA GLU A 59 -10.75 9.00 -4.69
C GLU A 59 -11.19 7.55 -4.91
N THR A 60 -10.56 6.88 -5.86
CA THR A 60 -10.74 5.45 -6.10
C THR A 60 -9.39 4.78 -5.93
N GLU A 61 -9.38 3.64 -5.25
CA GLU A 61 -8.19 2.81 -5.07
C GLU A 61 -8.35 1.50 -5.83
N TYR A 62 -7.28 1.05 -6.48
CA TYR A 62 -7.23 -0.22 -7.19
C TYR A 62 -6.11 -1.07 -6.61
N TYR A 63 -6.38 -2.37 -6.44
CA TYR A 63 -5.37 -3.36 -6.14
C TYR A 63 -5.12 -4.25 -7.36
N ILE A 64 -3.84 -4.46 -7.63
CA ILE A 64 -3.38 -5.44 -8.60
C ILE A 64 -2.68 -6.52 -7.82
N ILE A 65 -3.24 -7.72 -7.80
CA ILE A 65 -2.67 -8.86 -7.07
C ILE A 65 -1.48 -9.39 -7.86
N LEU A 66 -0.27 -9.13 -7.36
CA LEU A 66 0.97 -9.58 -7.99
C LEU A 66 1.28 -11.04 -7.68
N SER A 67 0.90 -11.51 -6.50
CA SER A 67 1.06 -12.92 -6.06
C SER A 67 0.21 -13.21 -4.83
N GLY A 68 -0.03 -14.48 -4.55
CA GLY A 68 -0.81 -14.94 -3.40
C GLY A 68 -2.33 -14.86 -3.60
N SER A 69 -3.07 -14.97 -2.50
CA SER A 69 -4.53 -14.99 -2.47
C SER A 69 -5.05 -14.48 -1.12
N GLY A 70 -6.24 -13.88 -1.12
CA GLY A 70 -6.94 -13.42 0.08
C GLY A 70 -8.43 -13.24 -0.20
N SER A 71 -9.17 -12.73 0.78
CA SER A 71 -10.62 -12.50 0.74
C SER A 71 -10.98 -11.13 1.27
#